data_AF-U2BXK8-F1
#
_entry.id   AF-U2BXK8-F1
#
_cell.length_a   1.000
_cell.length_b   1.000
_cell.length_c   1.000
_cell.angle_alpha   90.00
_cell.angle_beta   90.00
_cell.angle_gamma   90.00
#
_symmetry.space_group_name_H-M   'P 1'
#
loop_
_entity.id
_entity.type
_entity.pdbx_description
1 polymer ?
#
loop_
_entity_poly.entity_id
_entity_poly.type
_entity_poly.pdbx_seq_one_letter_code
_entity_poly.pdbx_strand_id
1 'polypeptide(L)'
;GKEQGNSITIAGKGISVTLTKQPFDKTKHKITKKKYKYYEELIIDGKRAQGTDTSFIPEDHYKSIIVTINGKNVSIPKSAYDDLYEVAMYTDNNAVYYDKEEDTIYIIAHNGSGANAYEVCWQVVKGEYKTRIVGDPF
;
A
#
# COMPACT_ATOMS: atom_id res chain seq x y z
N GLY A 1 -6.32 -2.59 15.92
CA GLY A 1 -6.41 -3.75 15.00
C GLY A 1 -5.92 -4.99 15.70
N LYS A 2 -5.85 -6.13 15.00
CA LYS A 2 -5.09 -7.30 15.48
C LYS A 2 -3.82 -7.40 14.64
N GLU A 3 -2.66 -7.38 15.28
CA GLU A 3 -1.37 -7.63 14.63
C GLU A 3 -1.14 -9.14 14.53
N GLN A 4 -0.82 -9.60 13.32
CA GLN A 4 -0.17 -10.88 13.07
C GLN A 4 1.07 -10.53 12.25
N GLY A 5 2.25 -11.11 12.48
CA GLY A 5 3.53 -10.54 12.02
C GLY A 5 3.64 -10.09 10.53
N ASN A 6 2.76 -10.57 9.64
CA ASN A 6 2.67 -10.17 8.23
C ASN A 6 1.32 -9.55 7.81
N SER A 7 0.39 -9.31 8.72
CA SER A 7 -0.94 -8.79 8.41
C SER A 7 -1.53 -7.92 9.52
N ILE A 8 -2.21 -6.86 9.11
CA ILE A 8 -3.04 -6.01 9.96
C ILE A 8 -4.49 -6.09 9.50
N THR A 9 -5.40 -6.21 10.46
CA THR A 9 -6.84 -6.00 10.22
C THR A 9 -7.35 -4.81 11.03
N ILE A 10 -8.03 -3.88 10.35
CA ILE A 10 -8.77 -2.75 10.92
C ILE A 10 -10.24 -2.95 10.56
N ALA A 11 -11.11 -3.06 11.57
CA ALA A 11 -12.52 -3.34 11.36
C ALA A 11 -13.41 -2.52 12.30
N GLY A 12 -14.59 -2.15 11.82
CA GLY A 12 -15.60 -1.41 12.58
C GLY A 12 -16.76 -0.97 11.70
N LYS A 13 -17.96 -0.83 12.29
CA LYS A 13 -19.15 -0.30 11.62
C LYS A 13 -19.49 -1.01 10.28
N GLY A 14 -19.30 -2.33 10.21
CA GLY A 14 -19.55 -3.14 9.02
C GLY A 14 -18.44 -3.11 7.97
N ILE A 15 -17.37 -2.34 8.17
CA ILE A 15 -16.20 -2.28 7.30
C ILE A 15 -15.08 -3.12 7.89
N SER A 16 -14.37 -3.88 7.07
CA SER A 16 -13.14 -4.57 7.46
C SER A 16 -12.10 -4.43 6.36
N VAL A 17 -10.90 -4.00 6.74
CA VAL A 17 -9.74 -3.90 5.86
C VAL A 17 -8.62 -4.77 6.42
N THR A 18 -8.11 -5.69 5.60
CA THR A 18 -6.97 -6.52 5.93
C THR A 18 -5.85 -6.26 4.94
N LEU A 19 -4.74 -5.75 5.44
CA LEU A 19 -3.49 -5.58 4.72
C LEU A 19 -2.58 -6.76 5.01
N THR A 20 -1.96 -7.35 4.00
CA THR A 20 -1.03 -8.47 4.16
C THR A 20 0.22 -8.22 3.33
N LYS A 21 1.40 -8.35 3.95
CA LYS A 21 2.68 -8.33 3.25
C LYS A 21 3.26 -9.71 3.04
N GLN A 22 4.25 -9.78 2.15
CA GLN A 22 5.08 -10.95 1.92
C GLN A 22 6.51 -10.54 1.54
N PRO A 23 7.50 -11.42 1.74
CA PRO A 23 8.86 -11.18 1.28
C PRO A 23 8.92 -10.90 -0.22
N PHE A 24 9.78 -9.96 -0.62
CA PHE A 24 10.04 -9.63 -2.01
C PHE A 24 11.11 -10.56 -2.59
N ASP A 25 10.72 -11.40 -3.54
CA ASP A 25 11.63 -12.31 -4.23
C ASP A 25 12.16 -11.65 -5.52
N LYS A 26 13.30 -10.98 -5.41
CA LYS A 26 13.93 -10.27 -6.54
C LYS A 26 14.17 -11.13 -7.78
N THR A 27 14.21 -12.46 -7.66
CA THR A 27 14.41 -13.35 -8.82
C THR A 27 13.18 -13.45 -9.72
N LYS A 28 12.01 -13.05 -9.22
CA LYS A 28 10.72 -13.06 -9.94
C LYS A 28 10.39 -11.74 -10.63
N HIS A 29 11.25 -10.73 -10.50
CA HIS A 29 10.96 -9.37 -10.93
C HIS A 29 12.02 -8.83 -11.88
N LYS A 30 11.61 -7.99 -12.82
CA LYS A 30 12.54 -7.25 -13.67
C LYS A 30 12.92 -5.95 -12.99
N ILE A 31 14.15 -5.88 -12.51
CA ILE A 31 14.68 -4.71 -11.80
C ILE A 31 15.65 -3.95 -12.70
N THR A 32 15.40 -2.65 -12.88
CA THR A 32 16.25 -1.75 -13.69
C THR A 32 16.42 -0.41 -12.97
N LYS A 33 17.43 0.37 -13.37
CA LYS A 33 17.63 1.74 -12.89
C LYS A 33 17.36 2.71 -14.01
N LYS A 34 16.50 3.70 -13.76
CA LYS A 34 16.25 4.79 -14.71
C LYS A 34 17.02 6.03 -14.25
N LYS A 35 17.98 6.45 -15.07
CA LYS A 35 18.82 7.62 -14.77
C LYS A 35 18.17 8.90 -15.30
N TYR A 36 18.15 9.92 -14.47
CA TYR A 36 17.82 11.30 -14.83
C TYR A 36 19.04 12.20 -14.62
N LYS A 37 18.93 13.48 -14.98
CA LYS A 37 20.04 14.44 -14.86
C LYS A 37 20.58 14.57 -13.43
N TYR A 38 19.72 14.44 -12.42
CA TYR A 38 20.06 14.72 -11.02
C TYR A 38 19.79 13.56 -10.04
N TYR A 39 19.06 12.54 -10.46
CA TYR A 39 18.69 11.41 -9.60
C TYR A 39 18.48 10.15 -10.43
N GLU A 40 18.39 9.00 -9.77
CA GLU A 40 18.04 7.72 -10.38
C GLU A 40 16.80 7.14 -9.69
N GLU A 41 15.97 6.42 -10.43
CA GLU A 41 14.82 5.69 -9.90
C GLU A 41 15.05 4.19 -10.02
N LEU A 42 14.67 3.45 -8.98
CA LEU A 42 14.54 2.01 -9.08
C LEU A 42 13.22 1.70 -9.79
N ILE A 43 13.31 0.94 -10.88
CA ILE A 43 12.15 0.51 -11.67
C ILE A 43 12.00 -0.99 -11.49
N ILE A 44 10.85 -1.42 -10.99
CA ILE A 44 10.49 -2.83 -10.80
C ILE A 44 9.27 -3.11 -11.67
N ASP A 45 9.37 -4.11 -12.55
CA ASP A 45 8.33 -4.50 -13.51
C ASP A 45 7.76 -3.34 -14.34
N GLY A 46 8.64 -2.38 -14.68
CA GLY A 46 8.30 -1.21 -15.48
C GLY A 46 7.65 -0.06 -14.70
N LYS A 47 7.53 -0.16 -13.37
CA LYS A 47 6.96 0.88 -12.50
C LYS A 47 8.02 1.47 -11.58
N ARG A 48 7.88 2.76 -11.25
CA ARG A 48 8.71 3.43 -10.23
C ARG A 48 8.38 2.84 -8.86
N ALA A 49 9.36 2.21 -8.22
CA ALA A 49 9.18 1.63 -6.89
C ALA A 49 8.99 2.72 -5.83
N GLN A 50 7.97 2.60 -4.99
CA GLN A 50 7.76 3.44 -3.80
C GLN A 50 8.36 2.76 -2.57
N GLY A 51 8.90 3.53 -1.63
CA GLY A 51 9.52 2.99 -0.42
C GLY A 51 11.00 2.62 -0.55
N THR A 52 11.61 2.89 -1.71
CA THR A 52 13.00 2.55 -1.99
C THR A 52 13.60 3.49 -3.03
N ASP A 53 14.91 3.43 -3.17
CA ASP A 53 15.70 4.14 -4.17
C ASP A 53 16.67 3.17 -4.87
N THR A 54 17.73 3.67 -5.51
CA THR A 54 18.69 2.81 -6.21
C THR A 54 19.80 2.22 -5.32
N SER A 55 19.81 2.55 -4.03
CA SER A 55 20.81 2.11 -3.05
C SER A 55 20.50 0.74 -2.44
N PHE A 56 19.24 0.29 -2.47
CA PHE A 56 18.84 -1.05 -2.01
C PHE A 56 17.72 -1.66 -2.85
N ILE A 57 17.46 -2.94 -2.64
CA ILE A 57 16.32 -3.67 -3.21
C ILE A 57 15.34 -3.91 -2.05
N PRO A 58 14.03 -3.69 -2.23
CA PRO A 58 13.08 -3.84 -1.15
C PRO A 58 13.04 -5.27 -0.60
N GLU A 59 12.77 -5.39 0.69
CA GLU A 59 12.71 -6.68 1.40
C GLU A 59 11.32 -7.31 1.37
N ASP A 60 10.28 -6.48 1.31
CA ASP A 60 8.89 -6.93 1.29
C ASP A 60 7.98 -6.04 0.43
N HIS A 61 6.77 -6.56 0.18
CA HIS A 61 5.74 -5.86 -0.56
C HIS A 61 4.34 -6.37 -0.18
N TYR A 62 3.31 -5.64 -0.60
CA TYR A 62 1.92 -6.08 -0.39
C TYR A 62 1.60 -7.36 -1.17
N LYS A 63 1.19 -8.39 -0.43
CA LYS A 63 0.58 -9.62 -0.95
C LYS A 63 -0.85 -9.36 -1.37
N SER A 64 -1.64 -8.75 -0.49
CA SER A 64 -3.06 -8.51 -0.72
C SER A 64 -3.60 -7.35 0.12
N ILE A 65 -4.63 -6.71 -0.42
CA ILE A 65 -5.51 -5.78 0.28
C ILE A 65 -6.92 -6.34 0.16
N ILE A 66 -7.51 -6.72 1.28
CA ILE A 66 -8.89 -7.25 1.34
C ILE A 66 -9.76 -6.22 2.02
N VAL A 67 -10.81 -5.79 1.32
CA VAL A 67 -11.78 -4.83 1.84
C VAL A 67 -13.16 -5.47 1.81
N THR A 68 -13.88 -5.42 2.92
CA THR A 68 -15.28 -5.84 2.99
C THR A 68 -16.17 -4.75 3.56
N ILE A 69 -17.38 -4.65 3.01
CA ILE A 69 -18.44 -3.73 3.44
C ILE A 69 -19.70 -4.58 3.68
N ASN A 70 -20.16 -4.64 4.91
CA ASN A 70 -21.27 -5.46 5.37
C ASN A 70 -21.15 -6.93 4.91
N GLY A 71 -19.93 -7.47 4.99
CA GLY A 71 -19.60 -8.85 4.59
C GLY A 71 -19.42 -9.07 3.09
N LYS A 72 -19.59 -8.05 2.23
CA LYS A 72 -19.36 -8.15 0.78
C LYS A 72 -17.95 -7.65 0.43
N ASN A 73 -17.25 -8.38 -0.42
CA ASN A 73 -15.91 -8.00 -0.88
C ASN A 73 -15.96 -6.82 -1.85
N VAL A 74 -15.00 -5.91 -1.72
CA VAL A 74 -14.67 -4.88 -2.71
C VAL A 74 -13.42 -5.33 -3.46
N SER A 75 -13.45 -5.28 -4.79
CA SER A 75 -12.32 -5.66 -5.61
C SER A 75 -11.26 -4.54 -5.63
N ILE A 76 -10.08 -4.83 -5.10
CA ILE A 76 -8.92 -3.93 -5.17
C ILE A 76 -7.95 -4.49 -6.22
N PRO A 77 -7.72 -3.79 -7.34
CA PRO A 77 -6.86 -4.31 -8.40
C PRO A 77 -5.41 -4.38 -7.96
N LYS A 78 -4.65 -5.37 -8.45
CA LYS A 78 -3.23 -5.55 -8.10
C LYS A 78 -2.38 -4.31 -8.41
N SER A 79 -2.72 -3.57 -9.47
CA SER A 79 -2.08 -2.31 -9.85
C SER A 79 -2.20 -1.20 -8.80
N ALA A 80 -3.10 -1.33 -7.82
CA ALA A 80 -3.23 -0.37 -6.73
C ALA A 80 -2.12 -0.52 -5.67
N TYR A 81 -1.32 -1.60 -5.68
CA TYR A 81 -0.35 -1.87 -4.62
C TYR A 81 0.88 -2.69 -5.06
N ASP A 82 1.10 -2.88 -6.37
CA ASP A 82 2.19 -3.72 -6.88
C ASP A 82 3.54 -3.03 -7.07
N ASP A 83 3.59 -1.70 -6.92
CA ASP A 83 4.79 -0.87 -6.89
C ASP A 83 5.07 -0.25 -5.51
N LEU A 84 4.35 -0.71 -4.48
CA LEU A 84 4.46 -0.25 -3.09
C LEU A 84 5.25 -1.29 -2.27
N TYR A 85 6.40 -0.86 -1.75
CA TYR A 85 7.35 -1.71 -1.04
C TYR A 85 7.62 -1.20 0.38
N GLU A 86 8.37 -1.98 1.17
CA GLU A 86 8.73 -1.64 2.55
C GLU A 86 7.49 -1.37 3.41
N VAL A 87 6.62 -2.38 3.48
CA VAL A 87 5.29 -2.27 4.07
C VAL A 87 5.37 -2.27 5.59
N ALA A 88 4.92 -1.18 6.20
CA ALA A 88 4.88 -1.08 7.65
C ALA A 88 3.67 -1.81 8.22
N MET A 89 3.93 -2.76 9.13
CA MET A 89 2.92 -3.59 9.77
C MET A 89 2.70 -3.20 11.23
N TYR A 90 2.52 -1.90 11.49
CA TYR A 90 2.10 -1.36 12.78
C TYR A 90 0.69 -0.80 12.70
N THR A 91 -0.18 -1.06 13.69
CA THR A 91 -1.55 -0.54 13.65
C THR A 91 -1.60 0.99 13.65
N ASP A 92 -0.63 1.65 14.27
CA ASP A 92 -0.60 3.11 14.38
C ASP A 92 -0.20 3.79 13.05
N ASN A 93 0.39 3.03 12.13
CA ASN A 93 0.73 3.47 10.78
C ASN A 93 -0.43 3.31 9.80
N ASN A 94 -1.56 2.73 10.20
CA ASN A 94 -2.62 2.34 9.29
C ASN A 94 -3.98 2.77 9.82
N ALA A 95 -4.76 3.47 9.00
CA ALA A 95 -6.05 3.98 9.39
C ALA A 95 -7.13 3.69 8.34
N VAL A 96 -8.37 3.54 8.80
CA VAL A 96 -9.56 3.41 7.94
C VAL A 96 -10.57 4.44 8.38
N TYR A 97 -10.87 5.38 7.49
CA TYR A 97 -11.88 6.42 7.69
C TYR A 97 -13.07 6.16 6.78
N TYR A 98 -14.27 6.40 7.29
CA TYR A 98 -15.50 6.31 6.50
C TYR A 98 -16.22 7.64 6.54
N ASP A 99 -16.26 8.30 5.38
CA ASP A 99 -17.11 9.44 5.11
C ASP A 99 -18.50 8.94 4.70
N LYS A 100 -19.49 9.24 5.55
CA LYS A 100 -20.86 8.80 5.35
C LYS A 100 -21.62 9.65 4.33
N GLU A 101 -21.24 10.92 4.15
CA GLU A 101 -21.96 11.83 3.26
C GLU A 101 -21.66 11.46 1.80
N GLU A 102 -20.38 11.18 1.52
CA GLU A 102 -19.90 10.80 0.19
C GLU A 102 -19.84 9.27 -0.03
N ASP A 103 -20.24 8.47 0.97
CA ASP A 103 -20.11 7.00 0.99
C ASP A 103 -18.71 6.55 0.53
N THR A 104 -17.68 7.13 1.18
CA THR A 104 -16.29 6.95 0.79
C THR A 104 -15.46 6.42 1.94
N ILE A 105 -14.74 5.32 1.69
CA ILE A 105 -13.78 4.73 2.61
C ILE A 105 -12.38 5.13 2.16
N TYR A 106 -11.63 5.73 3.08
CA TYR A 106 -10.23 6.04 2.92
C TYR A 106 -9.40 5.05 3.74
N ILE A 107 -8.48 4.35 3.07
CA ILE A 107 -7.55 3.41 3.70
C ILE A 107 -6.18 4.06 3.60
N ILE A 108 -5.58 4.39 4.74
CA ILE A 108 -4.29 5.08 4.82
C ILE A 108 -3.26 4.10 5.37
N ALA A 109 -2.09 4.07 4.74
CA ALA A 109 -0.92 3.32 5.20
C ALA A 109 0.36 4.15 5.08
N HIS A 110 1.09 4.28 6.17
CA HIS A 110 2.44 4.86 6.22
C HIS A 110 3.48 3.75 6.08
N ASN A 111 4.30 3.81 5.04
CA ASN A 111 5.26 2.78 4.64
C ASN A 111 6.66 3.36 4.44
N GLY A 112 7.65 2.50 4.17
CA GLY A 112 9.03 2.89 4.02
C GLY A 112 9.67 3.35 5.33
N SER A 113 10.90 3.87 5.23
CA SER A 113 11.63 4.40 6.38
C SER A 113 12.60 5.50 5.96
N GLY A 114 12.94 6.38 6.91
CA GLY A 114 13.88 7.48 6.71
C GLY A 114 13.49 8.35 5.50
N ALA A 115 14.45 8.62 4.62
CA ALA A 115 14.26 9.42 3.41
C ALA A 115 13.37 8.75 2.34
N ASN A 116 13.04 7.47 2.51
CA ASN A 116 12.20 6.69 1.61
C ASN A 116 10.80 6.42 2.19
N ALA A 117 10.44 7.07 3.30
CA ALA A 117 9.11 6.97 3.88
C ALA A 117 8.06 7.61 2.94
N TYR A 118 6.88 7.01 2.87
CA TYR A 118 5.76 7.48 2.05
C TYR A 118 4.42 7.11 2.70
N GLU A 119 3.38 7.85 2.34
CA GLU A 119 1.99 7.52 2.66
C GLU A 119 1.25 7.13 1.38
N VAL A 120 0.34 6.17 1.50
CA VAL A 120 -0.64 5.85 0.46
C VAL A 120 -2.05 5.91 1.02
N CYS A 121 -2.94 6.54 0.27
CA CYS A 121 -4.38 6.57 0.54
C CYS A 121 -5.13 5.86 -0.60
N TRP A 122 -5.77 4.72 -0.32
CA TRP A 122 -6.72 4.09 -1.24
C TRP A 122 -8.13 4.57 -0.97
N GLN A 123 -8.88 4.85 -2.03
CA GLN A 123 -10.25 5.35 -1.96
C GLN A 123 -11.22 4.32 -2.53
N VAL A 124 -12.20 3.93 -1.72
CA VAL A 124 -13.34 3.11 -2.14
C VAL A 124 -14.59 3.97 -2.05
N VAL A 125 -15.22 4.27 -3.17
CA VAL A 125 -16.38 5.16 -3.28
C VAL A 125 -17.59 4.31 -3.65
N LYS A 126 -18.65 4.35 -2.84
CA LYS A 126 -19.90 3.61 -3.06
C LYS A 126 -19.69 2.11 -3.27
N GLY A 127 -18.74 1.55 -2.52
CA GLY A 127 -18.38 0.14 -2.57
C GLY A 127 -17.48 -0.28 -3.73
N GLU A 128 -16.95 0.66 -4.51
CA GLU A 128 -16.04 0.38 -5.63
C GLU A 128 -14.68 1.05 -5.43
N TYR A 129 -13.60 0.34 -5.74
CA TYR A 129 -12.27 0.95 -5.75
C TYR A 129 -12.21 2.07 -6.79
N LYS A 130 -11.86 3.28 -6.36
CA LYS A 130 -11.81 4.46 -7.22
C LYS A 130 -10.39 4.79 -7.66
N THR A 131 -9.49 4.93 -6.70
CA THR A 131 -8.12 5.38 -6.95
C THR A 131 -7.21 5.15 -5.75
N ARG A 132 -5.93 5.47 -5.91
CA ARG A 132 -4.98 5.69 -4.82
C ARG A 132 -4.21 6.99 -5.03
N ILE A 133 -3.74 7.56 -3.94
CA ILE A 133 -2.83 8.71 -3.92
C ILE A 133 -1.60 8.31 -3.12
N VAL A 134 -0.41 8.64 -3.60
CA VAL A 134 0.87 8.43 -2.90
C VAL A 134 1.50 9.78 -2.66
N GLY A 135 2.01 10.01 -1.45
CA GLY A 135 2.65 11.27 -1.05
C GLY A 135 3.65 11.08 0.08
N ASP A 136 4.24 12.19 0.50
CA ASP A 136 5.14 12.21 1.66
C ASP A 136 4.34 12.08 2.97
N PRO A 137 4.86 11.38 3.99
CA PRO A 137 4.21 11.30 5.28
C PRO A 137 4.38 12.65 6.01
N PHE A 138 3.28 13.22 6.51
CA PHE A 138 3.27 14.50 7.24
C PHE A 138 3.72 14.37 8.69
#